data_AF-M1WUI1-F1
#
_entry.id   AF-M1WUI1-F1
#
_cell.length_a   1.000
_cell.length_b   1.000
_cell.length_c   1.000
_cell.angle_alpha   90.00
_cell.angle_beta   90.00
_cell.angle_gamma   90.00
#
_symmetry.space_group_name_H-M   'P 1'
#
loop_
_entity.id
_entity.type
_entity.pdbx_description
1 polymer ?
#
loop_
_entity_poly.entity_id
_entity_poly.type
_entity_poly.pdbx_seq_one_letter_code
_entity_poly.pdbx_strand_id
1 'polypeptide(L)'
;MPRDNPFSMVDRLPADQHPRRMPTEEEFWQVFHTAQGQDKILLKTALHTAARKNELYSLHWSDIDFAGQKIRLGTRKRSGGGMEYDWIPMTQEIYQDLLMHHQTLEGMRSDIVFSNQEGG
;
A
#
# COMPACT_ATOMS: atom_id res chain seq x y z
N MET A 1 19.05 -1.50 -35.79
CA MET A 1 18.87 -2.52 -34.74
C MET A 1 18.93 -3.90 -35.40
N PRO A 2 19.40 -4.96 -34.72
CA PRO A 2 19.41 -6.31 -35.29
C PRO A 2 18.00 -6.69 -35.72
N ARG A 3 17.86 -7.31 -36.91
CA ARG A 3 16.54 -7.59 -37.52
C ARG A 3 15.77 -8.71 -36.80
N ASP A 4 16.49 -9.62 -36.14
CA ASP A 4 15.89 -10.78 -35.48
C ASP A 4 16.29 -10.82 -33.99
N ASN A 5 15.31 -11.11 -33.14
CA ASN A 5 15.51 -11.25 -31.70
C ASN A 5 16.14 -12.62 -31.40
N PRO A 6 17.38 -12.71 -30.90
CA PRO A 6 18.02 -14.01 -30.62
C PRO A 6 17.28 -14.82 -29.54
N PHE A 7 16.47 -14.18 -28.68
CA PHE A 7 15.63 -14.86 -27.69
C PHE A 7 14.32 -15.40 -28.26
N SER A 8 13.95 -15.09 -29.52
CA SER A 8 12.81 -15.74 -30.18
C SER A 8 13.17 -17.13 -30.73
N MET A 9 14.45 -17.49 -30.72
CA MET A 9 14.95 -18.80 -31.15
C MET A 9 15.06 -19.82 -30.01
N VAL A 10 14.73 -19.41 -28.77
CA VAL A 10 14.82 -20.25 -27.57
C VAL A 10 13.41 -20.41 -26.98
N ASP A 11 12.98 -21.66 -26.80
CA ASP A 11 11.71 -21.94 -26.14
C ASP A 11 11.73 -21.47 -24.68
N ARG A 12 10.59 -20.94 -24.21
CA ARG A 12 10.45 -20.58 -22.81
C ARG A 12 10.64 -21.81 -21.95
N LEU A 13 11.56 -21.73 -21.00
CA LEU A 13 11.74 -22.80 -20.03
C LEU A 13 10.42 -23.06 -19.30
N PRO A 14 10.02 -24.33 -19.15
CA PRO A 14 8.84 -24.67 -18.37
C PRO A 14 9.07 -24.18 -16.93
N ALA A 15 8.10 -23.43 -16.41
CA ALA A 15 8.12 -22.94 -15.05
C ALA A 15 6.88 -23.45 -14.33
N ASP A 16 7.09 -24.19 -13.24
CA ASP A 16 6.02 -24.68 -12.40
C ASP A 16 5.38 -23.51 -11.66
N GLN A 17 4.25 -23.03 -12.17
CA GLN A 17 3.46 -22.01 -11.51
C GLN A 17 2.71 -22.64 -10.34
N HIS A 18 3.17 -22.35 -9.14
CA HIS A 18 2.44 -22.71 -7.93
C HIS A 18 1.40 -21.62 -7.65
N PRO A 19 0.11 -21.96 -7.48
CA PRO A 19 -0.89 -20.98 -7.10
C PRO A 19 -0.50 -20.37 -5.76
N ARG A 20 -0.44 -19.04 -5.70
CA ARG A 20 -0.19 -18.33 -4.44
C ARG A 20 -1.41 -18.51 -3.55
N ARG A 21 -1.23 -19.06 -2.34
CA ARG A 21 -2.30 -19.09 -1.34
C ARG A 21 -2.71 -17.64 -1.03
N MET A 22 -3.99 -17.35 -1.19
CA MET A 22 -4.58 -16.10 -0.72
C MET A 22 -5.02 -16.31 0.73
N PRO A 23 -4.73 -15.36 1.63
CA PRO A 23 -5.17 -15.46 3.01
C PRO A 23 -6.71 -15.42 3.10
N THR A 24 -7.28 -16.15 4.05
CA THR A 24 -8.71 -16.05 4.33
C THR A 24 -9.02 -14.81 5.19
N GLU A 25 -10.30 -14.49 5.31
CA GLU A 25 -10.74 -13.37 6.14
C GLU A 25 -10.40 -13.63 7.63
N GLU A 26 -10.57 -14.87 8.10
CA GLU A 26 -10.26 -15.26 9.48
C GLU A 26 -8.76 -15.09 9.78
N GLU A 27 -7.90 -15.49 8.85
CA GLU A 27 -6.45 -15.31 8.97
C GLU A 27 -6.08 -13.82 9.04
N PHE A 28 -6.74 -12.97 8.24
CA PHE A 28 -6.54 -11.52 8.32
C PHE A 28 -6.92 -10.98 9.70
N TRP A 29 -8.10 -11.35 10.21
CA TRP A 29 -8.55 -10.89 11.52
C TRP A 29 -7.62 -11.38 12.65
N GLN A 30 -7.09 -12.60 12.60
CA GLN A 30 -6.12 -13.08 13.60
C GLN A 30 -4.87 -12.18 13.67
N VAL A 31 -4.34 -11.78 12.51
CA VAL A 31 -3.21 -10.85 12.45
C VAL A 31 -3.62 -9.46 12.94
N PHE A 32 -4.77 -8.97 12.51
CA PHE A 32 -5.29 -7.66 12.90
C PHE A 32 -5.49 -7.50 14.42
N HIS A 33 -5.98 -8.54 15.09
CA HIS A 33 -6.16 -8.53 16.55
C HIS A 33 -4.83 -8.58 17.32
N THR A 34 -3.78 -9.10 16.70
CA THR A 34 -2.43 -9.16 17.30
C THR A 34 -1.63 -7.89 17.05
N ALA A 35 -1.93 -7.17 15.95
CA ALA A 35 -1.26 -5.93 15.59
C ALA A 35 -1.54 -4.80 16.60
N GLN A 36 -0.53 -3.96 16.85
CA GLN A 36 -0.58 -2.86 17.81
C GLN A 36 -0.19 -1.54 17.16
N GLY A 37 -0.67 -0.44 17.72
CA GLY A 37 -0.31 0.92 17.30
C GLY A 37 -0.53 1.16 15.80
N GLN A 38 0.53 1.64 15.14
CA GLN A 38 0.54 2.01 13.73
C GLN A 38 0.22 0.85 12.79
N ASP A 39 0.67 -0.37 13.09
CA ASP A 39 0.48 -1.54 12.20
C ASP A 39 -0.99 -1.92 12.06
N LYS A 40 -1.78 -1.70 13.12
CA LYS A 40 -3.23 -1.94 13.08
C LYS A 40 -3.91 -0.98 12.11
N ILE A 41 -3.52 0.29 12.11
CA ILE A 41 -4.05 1.31 11.20
C ILE A 41 -3.59 1.02 9.76
N LEU A 42 -2.35 0.58 9.57
CA LEU A 42 -1.82 0.15 8.27
C LEU A 42 -2.64 -1.01 7.67
N LEU A 43 -2.88 -2.07 8.45
CA LEU A 43 -3.67 -3.22 8.01
C LEU A 43 -5.11 -2.83 7.65
N LYS A 44 -5.72 -1.98 8.47
CA LYS A 44 -7.07 -1.47 8.19
C LYS A 44 -7.10 -0.64 6.92
N THR A 45 -6.12 0.24 6.75
CA THR A 45 -5.99 1.06 5.54
C THR A 45 -5.86 0.19 4.30
N ALA A 46 -5.02 -0.84 4.35
CA ALA A 46 -4.87 -1.82 3.26
C ALA A 46 -6.20 -2.51 2.91
N LEU A 47 -6.97 -2.92 3.92
CA LEU A 47 -8.23 -3.62 3.73
C LEU A 47 -9.29 -2.77 3.00
N HIS A 48 -9.53 -1.53 3.42
CA HIS A 48 -10.59 -0.73 2.80
C HIS A 48 -10.16 -0.05 1.49
N THR A 49 -8.87 0.25 1.30
CA THR A 49 -8.39 0.95 0.09
C THR A 49 -7.90 0.00 -0.99
N ALA A 50 -7.70 -1.27 -0.67
CA ALA A 50 -7.03 -2.26 -1.53
C ALA A 50 -5.68 -1.76 -2.08
N ALA A 51 -5.03 -0.86 -1.35
CA ALA A 51 -3.76 -0.27 -1.73
C ALA A 51 -2.67 -1.32 -1.84
N ARG A 52 -1.75 -1.13 -2.79
CA ARG A 52 -0.55 -1.97 -2.86
C ARG A 52 0.36 -1.68 -1.67
N LYS A 53 1.13 -2.69 -1.27
CA LYS A 53 2.15 -2.58 -0.22
C LYS A 53 2.97 -1.29 -0.34
N ASN A 54 3.57 -1.06 -1.52
CA ASN A 54 4.43 0.10 -1.74
C ASN A 54 3.68 1.43 -1.69
N GLU A 55 2.41 1.47 -2.11
CA GLU A 55 1.58 2.69 -2.06
C GLU A 55 1.35 3.12 -0.61
N LEU A 56 1.12 2.16 0.30
CA LEU A 56 0.93 2.44 1.73
C LEU A 56 2.23 2.91 2.40
N TYR A 57 3.36 2.24 2.16
CA TYR A 57 4.63 2.62 2.79
C TYR A 57 5.20 3.95 2.26
N SER A 58 4.81 4.38 1.06
CA SER A 58 5.19 5.67 0.50
C SER A 58 4.16 6.77 0.74
N LEU A 59 3.13 6.53 1.56
CA LEU A 59 2.04 7.47 1.76
C LEU A 59 2.51 8.65 2.62
N HIS A 60 2.33 9.87 2.11
CA HIS A 60 2.61 11.10 2.85
C HIS A 60 1.35 11.72 3.45
N TRP A 61 1.49 12.54 4.50
CA TRP A 61 0.36 13.29 5.03
C TRP A 61 -0.27 14.24 4.01
N SER A 62 0.52 14.73 3.04
CA SER A 62 0.02 15.51 1.89
C SER A 62 -0.86 14.72 0.93
N ASP A 63 -0.85 13.38 1.00
CA ASP A 63 -1.71 12.51 0.20
C ASP A 63 -3.06 12.24 0.88
N ILE A 64 -3.27 12.74 2.11
CA ILE A 64 -4.51 12.57 2.86
C ILE A 64 -5.27 13.89 2.88
N ASP A 65 -6.46 13.88 2.28
CA ASP A 65 -7.40 15.00 2.36
C ASP A 65 -8.47 14.67 3.40
N PHE A 66 -8.28 15.17 4.62
CA PHE A 66 -9.26 15.03 5.71
C PHE A 66 -10.56 15.79 5.42
N ALA A 67 -10.49 16.95 4.75
CA ALA A 67 -11.68 17.75 4.45
C ALA A 67 -12.56 17.07 3.39
N GLY A 68 -11.94 16.54 2.35
CA GLY A 68 -12.61 15.78 1.28
C GLY A 68 -12.85 14.31 1.60
N GLN A 69 -12.32 13.80 2.71
CA GLN A 69 -12.28 12.38 3.09
C GLN A 69 -11.72 11.47 2.00
N LYS A 70 -10.54 11.77 1.47
CA LYS A 70 -9.90 10.99 0.39
C LYS A 70 -8.43 10.72 0.65
N ILE A 71 -7.94 9.60 0.12
CA ILE A 71 -6.52 9.22 0.10
C ILE A 71 -6.04 9.18 -1.35
N ARG A 72 -4.88 9.75 -1.61
CA ARG A 72 -4.19 9.66 -2.90
C ARG A 72 -3.22 8.49 -2.91
N LEU A 73 -3.42 7.52 -3.79
CA LEU A 73 -2.48 6.40 -3.98
C LEU A 73 -1.70 6.57 -5.27
N GLY A 74 -0.36 6.45 -5.19
CA GLY A 74 0.55 6.60 -6.33
C GLY A 74 1.16 5.28 -6.79
N THR A 75 1.02 4.91 -8.06
CA THR A 75 1.53 3.63 -8.60
C THR A 75 2.35 3.81 -9.87
N ARG A 76 3.42 3.02 -10.03
CA ARG A 76 4.26 2.94 -11.25
C ARG A 76 3.97 1.72 -12.13
N LYS A 77 2.99 0.88 -11.75
CA LYS A 77 2.74 -0.42 -12.38
C LYS A 77 1.82 -0.36 -13.60
N ARG A 78 1.33 0.82 -14.00
CA ARG A 78 0.49 0.98 -15.19
C ARG A 78 1.34 1.05 -16.46
N SER A 79 0.71 0.72 -17.58
CA SER A 79 1.37 0.61 -18.88
C SER A 79 2.07 1.94 -19.22
N GLY A 80 3.39 1.91 -19.37
CA GLY A 80 4.20 3.11 -19.63
C GLY A 80 5.19 3.47 -18.51
N GLY A 81 5.09 2.85 -17.32
CA GLY A 81 6.06 3.04 -16.23
C GLY A 81 6.03 4.41 -15.54
N GLY A 82 5.10 5.28 -15.96
CA GLY A 82 4.84 6.57 -15.33
C GLY A 82 4.21 6.42 -13.95
N MET A 83 4.40 7.42 -13.11
CA MET A 83 3.72 7.52 -11.82
C MET A 83 2.31 8.07 -12.05
N GLU A 84 1.30 7.28 -11.69
CA GLU A 84 -0.10 7.70 -11.73
C GLU A 84 -0.67 7.78 -10.32
N TYR A 85 -1.52 8.77 -10.07
CA TYR A 85 -2.12 9.03 -8.78
C TYR A 85 -3.64 9.02 -8.88
N ASP A 86 -4.30 8.28 -8.00
CA ASP A 86 -5.76 8.25 -7.91
C ASP A 86 -6.23 8.62 -6.51
N TRP A 87 -7.30 9.41 -6.45
CA TRP A 87 -8.00 9.73 -5.21
C TRP A 87 -9.08 8.69 -4.95
N ILE A 88 -9.01 8.05 -3.78
CA ILE A 88 -9.96 7.05 -3.33
C ILE A 88 -10.71 7.61 -2.11
N PRO A 89 -12.05 7.51 -2.05
CA PRO A 89 -12.79 7.92 -0.87
C PRO A 89 -12.41 7.06 0.35
N MET A 90 -12.27 7.71 1.50
CA MET A 90 -12.07 7.04 2.78
C MET A 90 -13.40 6.63 3.38
N THR A 91 -13.39 5.50 4.10
CA THR A 91 -14.48 5.18 5.02
C THR A 91 -14.35 6.03 6.29
N GLN A 92 -15.48 6.26 6.97
CA GLN A 92 -15.50 7.01 8.23
C GLN A 92 -14.56 6.39 9.29
N GLU A 93 -14.42 5.07 9.28
CA GLU A 93 -13.52 4.34 10.17
C GLU A 93 -12.05 4.69 9.93
N ILE A 94 -11.58 4.63 8.69
CA ILE A 94 -10.20 5.01 8.35
C ILE A 94 -9.95 6.49 8.63
N TYR A 95 -10.93 7.35 8.35
CA TYR A 95 -10.83 8.77 8.64
C TYR A 95 -10.52 9.01 10.12
N GLN A 96 -11.27 8.35 11.02
CA GLN A 96 -11.05 8.47 12.46
C GLN A 96 -9.69 7.92 12.88
N ASP A 97 -9.32 6.74 12.39
CA ASP A 97 -8.07 6.09 12.73
C ASP A 97 -6.85 6.90 12.26
N LEU A 98 -6.87 7.43 11.04
CA LEU A 98 -5.81 8.29 10.49
C LEU A 98 -5.74 9.64 11.18
N LEU A 99 -6.89 10.22 11.58
CA LEU A 99 -6.91 11.50 12.31
C LEU A 99 -6.29 11.35 13.70
N MET A 100 -6.66 10.29 14.43
CA MET A 100 -6.04 9.98 15.73
C MET A 100 -4.54 9.71 15.59
N HIS A 101 -4.14 8.98 14.54
CA HIS A 101 -2.73 8.73 14.24
C HIS A 101 -1.96 10.02 13.97
N HIS A 102 -2.52 10.92 13.15
CA HIS A 102 -1.92 12.22 12.85
C HIS A 102 -1.70 13.04 14.13
N GLN A 103 -2.72 13.16 14.98
CA GLN A 103 -2.64 13.89 16.24
C GLN A 103 -1.59 13.31 17.20
N THR A 104 -1.46 11.98 17.24
CA THR A 104 -0.44 11.31 18.06
C THR A 104 0.98 11.62 17.57
N LEU A 105 1.13 11.90 16.27
CA LEU A 105 2.41 12.20 15.63
C LEU A 105 2.70 13.71 15.49
N GLU A 106 1.82 14.62 15.89
CA GLU A 106 2.04 16.08 15.75
C GLU A 106 3.31 16.60 16.49
N GLY A 107 3.91 15.79 17.37
CA GLY A 107 5.24 16.06 17.96
C GLY A 107 6.44 15.48 17.19
N MET A 108 6.21 14.60 16.21
CA MET A 108 7.23 13.94 15.40
C MET A 108 7.23 14.52 13.98
N ARG A 109 8.37 14.99 13.50
CA ARG A 109 8.55 15.60 12.16
C ARG A 109 8.59 14.56 11.02
N SER A 110 7.68 13.59 11.01
CA SER A 110 7.59 12.62 9.91
C SER A 110 6.55 13.07 8.89
N ASP A 111 6.99 13.32 7.66
CA ASP A 111 6.08 13.58 6.53
C ASP A 111 5.38 12.31 6.03
N ILE A 112 5.86 11.13 6.44
CA ILE A 112 5.33 9.81 6.07
C ILE A 112 4.28 9.38 7.10
N VAL A 113 3.14 8.88 6.62
CA VAL A 113 2.01 8.43 7.44
C VAL A 113 2.39 7.23 8.30
N PHE A 114 3.07 6.26 7.70
CA PHE A 114 3.51 5.03 8.37
C PHE A 114 5.04 4.98 8.43
N SER A 115 5.63 5.71 9.38
CA SER A 115 7.09 5.69 9.61
C SER A 115 7.52 4.45 10.41
N ASN A 116 8.66 3.85 10.10
CA ASN A 116 9.27 2.88 11.00
C ASN A 116 9.74 3.61 12.27
N GLN A 117 9.23 3.19 13.43
CA GLN A 117 9.71 3.71 14.72
C GLN A 117 11.06 3.11 15.13
N GLU A 118 11.54 2.10 14.41
CA GLU A 118 12.86 1.51 14.59
C GLU A 118 13.75 1.85 13.39
N GLY A 119 14.73 2.72 13.64
CA GLY A 119 15.89 2.84 12.77
C GLY A 119 16.75 1.59 12.90
N GLY A 120 16.86 0.82 11.82
CA GLY A 120 17.74 -0.34 11.69
C GLY A 120 18.04 -0.62 10.22
#